data_AF-A0A7X7AM47-F1
#
_entry.id   AF-A0A7X7AM47-F1
#
_cell.length_a   1.000
_cell.length_b   1.000
_cell.length_c   1.000
_cell.angle_alpha   90.00
_cell.angle_beta   90.00
_cell.angle_gamma   90.00
#
_symmetry.space_group_name_H-M   'P 1'
#
loop_
_entity.id
_entity.type
_entity.pdbx_description
1 polymer ?
#
loop_
_entity_poly.entity_id
_entity_poly.type
_entity_poly.pdbx_seq_one_letter_code
_entity_poly.pdbx_strand_id
1 'polypeptide(L)'
;RRRILPTTTLTGAANLLICPGVDSANIAYNLLKTTAGGNVAVGPFLLGANAPVHILTSSSTVRRIVNMAALTVFDANTPRE
;
A
#
# COMPACT_ATOMS: atom_id res chain seq x y z
N ARG A 1 18.85 -10.13 -11.54
CA ARG A 1 19.22 -9.27 -10.38
C ARG A 1 20.74 -9.23 -10.14
N ARG A 2 21.44 -10.36 -9.94
CA ARG A 2 22.91 -10.41 -9.67
C ARG A 2 23.80 -9.65 -10.66
N ARG A 3 23.39 -9.47 -11.92
CA ARG A 3 24.14 -8.69 -12.92
C ARG A 3 24.06 -7.17 -12.73
N ILE A 4 22.91 -6.66 -12.26
CA ILE A 4 22.61 -5.21 -12.21
C ILE A 4 22.74 -4.68 -10.78
N LEU A 5 22.39 -5.52 -9.79
CA LEU A 5 22.50 -5.23 -8.36
C LEU A 5 23.22 -6.40 -7.68
N PRO A 6 24.53 -6.55 -7.87
CA PRO A 6 25.30 -7.69 -7.36
C PRO A 6 25.37 -7.75 -5.83
N THR A 7 25.31 -6.60 -5.15
CA THR A 7 25.44 -6.47 -3.68
C THR A 7 24.11 -6.53 -2.92
N THR A 8 23.01 -6.84 -3.60
CA THR A 8 21.68 -6.84 -2.96
C THR A 8 21.47 -8.03 -2.03
N THR A 9 20.84 -7.79 -0.89
CA THR A 9 20.36 -8.83 0.03
C THR A 9 18.99 -9.38 -0.36
N LEU A 10 18.34 -8.82 -1.40
CA LEU A 10 16.97 -9.16 -1.78
C LEU A 10 16.90 -10.39 -2.70
N THR A 11 16.17 -11.41 -2.23
CA THR A 11 15.92 -12.68 -2.95
C THR A 11 14.51 -12.74 -3.53
N GLY A 12 14.28 -13.62 -4.50
CA GLY A 12 12.94 -13.88 -5.04
C GLY A 12 12.32 -12.73 -5.86
N ALA A 13 11.00 -12.82 -6.08
CA ALA A 13 10.22 -11.78 -6.75
C ALA A 13 10.06 -10.55 -5.85
N ALA A 14 10.03 -9.36 -6.44
CA ALA A 14 9.79 -8.13 -5.68
C ALA A 14 8.31 -8.08 -5.23
N ASN A 15 8.09 -7.73 -3.96
CA ASN A 15 6.77 -7.61 -3.34
C ASN A 15 6.50 -6.20 -2.78
N LEU A 16 7.51 -5.33 -2.74
CA LEU A 16 7.42 -3.93 -2.33
C LEU A 16 8.04 -3.05 -3.41
N LEU A 17 7.28 -2.04 -3.86
CA LEU A 17 7.74 -1.03 -4.79
C LEU A 17 7.83 0.32 -4.06
N ILE A 18 9.04 0.83 -3.90
CA ILE A 18 9.29 2.17 -3.36
C ILE A 18 9.53 3.09 -4.55
N CYS A 19 8.73 4.16 -4.63
CA CYS A 19 8.81 5.12 -5.73
C CYS A 19 9.60 6.38 -5.31
N PRO A 20 10.34 7.03 -6.23
CA PRO A 20 11.15 8.20 -5.92
C PRO A 20 10.35 9.46 -5.57
N GLY A 21 9.06 9.52 -5.93
CA GLY A 21 8.18 10.65 -5.62
C GLY A 21 6.70 10.35 -5.85
N VAL A 22 5.83 11.26 -5.40
CA VAL A 22 4.36 11.09 -5.41
C VAL A 22 3.81 10.90 -6.82
N ASP A 23 4.31 11.64 -7.81
CA ASP A 23 3.84 11.52 -9.20
C ASP A 23 4.14 10.13 -9.76
N SER A 24 5.39 9.67 -9.61
CA SER A 24 5.80 8.33 -10.05
C SER A 24 5.02 7.22 -9.34
N ALA A 25 4.73 7.41 -8.04
CA ALA A 25 3.93 6.48 -7.25
C ALA A 25 2.49 6.42 -7.75
N ASN A 26 1.86 7.57 -7.98
CA ASN A 26 0.48 7.65 -8.41
C ASN A 26 0.30 7.11 -9.84
N ILE A 27 1.24 7.39 -10.75
CA ILE A 27 1.25 6.83 -12.10
C ILE A 27 1.38 5.30 -12.02
N ALA A 28 2.41 4.79 -11.34
CA ALA A 28 2.64 3.35 -11.22
C ALA A 28 1.46 2.63 -10.56
N TYR A 29 0.90 3.20 -9.49
CA TYR A 29 -0.26 2.67 -8.80
C TYR A 29 -1.48 2.55 -9.73
N ASN A 30 -1.82 3.62 -10.46
CA ASN A 30 -2.98 3.59 -11.35
C ASN A 30 -2.76 2.67 -12.57
N LEU A 31 -1.55 2.60 -13.11
CA LEU A 31 -1.19 1.64 -14.15
C LEU A 31 -1.38 0.20 -13.66
N LEU A 32 -0.83 -0.15 -12.50
CA LEU A 32 -0.97 -1.49 -11.92
C LEU A 32 -2.42 -1.81 -11.59
N LYS A 33 -3.16 -0.87 -11.01
CA LYS A 33 -4.58 -1.00 -10.72
C LYS A 33 -5.41 -1.32 -11.98
N THR A 34 -5.08 -0.68 -13.11
CA THR A 34 -5.82 -0.82 -14.37
C THR A 34 -5.41 -2.09 -15.12
N THR A 35 -4.11 -2.38 -15.18
CA THR A 35 -3.56 -3.51 -15.96
C THR A 35 -3.67 -4.86 -15.24
N ALA A 36 -3.71 -4.87 -13.90
CA ALA A 36 -3.80 -6.11 -13.13
C ALA A 36 -5.19 -6.77 -13.14
N GLY A 37 -6.15 -6.27 -13.94
CA GLY A 37 -7.31 -7.02 -14.45
C GLY A 37 -8.20 -7.76 -13.43
N GLY A 38 -8.13 -7.42 -12.14
CA GLY A 38 -8.78 -8.20 -11.08
C GLY A 38 -8.18 -8.02 -9.68
N ASN A 39 -7.00 -7.40 -9.55
CA ASN A 39 -6.42 -7.13 -8.23
C ASN A 39 -7.23 -6.07 -7.46
N VAL A 40 -7.60 -6.40 -6.23
CA VAL A 40 -8.28 -5.48 -5.32
C VAL A 40 -7.27 -4.48 -4.79
N ALA A 41 -7.38 -3.22 -5.24
CA ALA A 41 -6.63 -2.14 -4.64
C ALA A 41 -7.22 -1.80 -3.26
N VAL A 42 -6.43 -1.99 -2.21
CA VAL A 42 -6.76 -1.59 -0.83
C VAL A 42 -5.83 -0.45 -0.40
N GLY A 43 -6.40 0.58 0.22
CA GLY A 43 -5.70 1.80 0.59
C GLY A 43 -6.43 3.07 0.09
N PRO A 44 -5.82 4.27 0.20
CA PRO A 44 -4.49 4.51 0.74
C PRO A 44 -4.44 4.25 2.24
N PHE A 45 -3.31 3.74 2.71
CA PHE A 45 -3.02 3.58 4.13
C PHE A 45 -2.14 4.74 4.57
N LEU A 46 -2.51 5.38 5.68
CA LEU A 46 -1.67 6.37 6.31
C LEU A 46 -0.68 5.65 7.22
N LEU A 47 0.62 5.92 7.05
CA LEU A 47 1.69 5.38 7.87
C LEU A 47 2.34 6.49 8.68
N GLY A 48 2.88 6.16 9.87
CA GLY A 48 3.63 7.09 10.72
C GLY A 48 2.79 8.00 11.62
N ALA A 49 1.48 7.79 11.72
CA ALA A 49 0.63 8.52 12.66
C ALA A 49 0.78 7.99 14.10
N ASN A 50 0.66 8.88 15.10
CA ASN A 50 0.73 8.49 16.52
C ASN A 50 -0.47 7.65 17.00
N ALA A 51 -1.60 7.70 16.28
CA ALA A 51 -2.79 6.88 16.49
C ALA A 51 -3.22 6.27 15.14
N PRO A 52 -3.84 5.08 15.10
CA PRO A 52 -4.32 4.50 13.84
C PRO A 52 -5.45 5.38 13.30
N VAL A 53 -5.16 6.03 12.17
CA VAL A 53 -6.10 6.91 11.50
C VAL A 53 -5.90 6.78 10.00
N HIS A 54 -6.99 6.71 9.25
CA HIS A 54 -6.97 6.61 7.80
C HIS A 54 -7.95 7.59 7.18
N ILE A 55 -7.55 8.17 6.04
CA ILE A 55 -8.34 9.16 5.32
C ILE A 55 -9.02 8.47 4.14
N LEU A 56 -10.34 8.56 4.10
CA LEU A 56 -11.16 8.04 3.00
C LEU A 56 -11.61 9.18 2.09
N THR A 57 -11.78 8.87 0.81
CA THR A 57 -12.37 9.79 -0.18
C THR A 57 -13.86 9.55 -0.30
N SER A 58 -14.63 10.57 -0.70
CA SER A 58 -16.08 10.47 -0.97
C SER A 58 -16.43 9.41 -2.02
N SER A 59 -15.48 9.09 -2.90
CA SER A 59 -15.58 8.02 -3.91
C SER A 59 -15.34 6.61 -3.36
N SER A 60 -15.18 6.44 -2.05
CA SER A 60 -14.90 5.13 -1.44
C SER A 60 -16.14 4.24 -1.46
N THR A 61 -15.97 3.00 -1.92
CA THR A 61 -17.02 1.99 -1.89
C THR A 61 -17.27 1.49 -0.47
N VAL A 62 -18.45 0.92 -0.21
CA VAL A 62 -18.79 0.29 1.09
C VAL A 62 -17.73 -0.75 1.48
N ARG A 63 -17.29 -1.60 0.53
CA ARG A 63 -16.23 -2.58 0.76
C ARG A 63 -14.93 -1.94 1.24
N ARG A 64 -14.55 -0.79 0.68
CA ARG A 64 -13.36 -0.05 1.11
C ARG A 64 -13.53 0.50 2.52
N ILE A 65 -14.69 1.08 2.84
CA ILE A 65 -14.97 1.59 4.19
C ILE A 65 -14.84 0.48 5.23
N VAL A 66 -15.46 -0.68 4.99
CA VAL A 66 -15.41 -1.84 5.91
C VAL A 66 -13.98 -2.35 6.08
N ASN A 67 -13.24 -2.53 4.97
CA ASN A 67 -11.86 -3.00 5.04
C ASN A 67 -10.94 -2.03 5.81
N MET A 68 -11.12 -0.72 5.61
CA MET A 68 -10.30 0.30 6.26
C MET A 68 -10.64 0.43 7.75
N ALA A 69 -11.92 0.27 8.12
CA ALA A 69 -12.35 0.20 9.52
C ALA A 69 -11.75 -1.03 10.22
N ALA A 70 -11.81 -2.20 9.59
CA ALA A 70 -11.22 -3.42 10.12
C ALA A 70 -9.70 -3.28 10.35
N LEU A 71 -8.98 -2.68 9.39
CA LEU A 71 -7.55 -2.42 9.54
C LEU A 71 -7.26 -1.43 10.68
N THR A 72 -8.03 -0.34 10.79
CA THR A 72 -7.84 0.66 11.83
C THR A 72 -8.03 0.07 13.23
N VAL A 73 -9.03 -0.81 13.40
CA VAL A 73 -9.28 -1.52 14.66
C VAL A 73 -8.15 -2.52 14.94
N PHE A 74 -7.65 -3.23 13.93
CA PHE A 74 -6.52 -4.14 14.09
C PHE A 74 -5.26 -3.40 14.56
N ASP A 75 -4.92 -2.28 13.91
CA ASP A 75 -3.76 -1.45 14.26
C ASP A 75 -3.90 -0.81 15.65
N ALA A 76 -5.12 -0.54 16.11
CA ALA A 76 -5.38 0.00 17.44
C ALA A 76 -5.21 -1.04 18.57
N ASN A 77 -5.48 -2.31 18.26
CA ASN A 77 -5.35 -3.41 19.21
C ASN A 77 -3.98 -4.11 19.14
N THR A 78 -3.16 -3.80 18.14
CA THR A 78 -1.81 -4.36 18.01
C THR A 78 -0.81 -3.44 18.70
N PRO A 79 -0.04 -3.92 19.70
CA PRO A 79 1.03 -3.14 20.32
C PRO A 79 2.02 -2.68 19.27
N ARG A 80 2.35 -1.38 19.24
CA ARG A 80 3.41 -0.88 18.36
C ARG A 80 4.76 -1.16 19.01
N GLU A 81 5.60 -1.92 18.30
CA GLU A 81 7.03 -2.07 18.61
C GLU A 81 7.82 -0.81 18.22
#